data_AF-A0A358GHU7-F1
#
_entry.id   AF-A0A358GHU7-F1
#
_cell.length_a   1.000
_cell.length_b   1.000
_cell.length_c   1.000
_cell.angle_alpha   90.00
_cell.angle_beta   90.00
_cell.angle_gamma   90.00
#
_symmetry.space_group_name_H-M   'P 1'
#
loop_
_entity.id
_entity.type
_entity.pdbx_description
1 polymer ?
#
loop_
_entity_poly.entity_id
_entity_poly.type
_entity_poly.pdbx_seq_one_letter_code
_entity_poly.pdbx_strand_id
1 'polypeptide(L)'
;MQVYQGVTGEQQAKPFVMGGGTYARKLPYAVGLALVCRLMCHRLTCLLAMVKFGPDEVQSIPNLITALKIYIVALLELNELYPLG
;
A
#
# COMPACT_ATOMS: atom_id res chain seq x y z
N MET A 1 -5.99 5.57 -7.52
CA MET A 1 -5.74 4.38 -8.38
C MET A 1 -4.66 4.65 -9.41
N GLN A 2 -4.67 5.82 -10.08
CA GLN A 2 -3.71 6.16 -11.14
C GLN A 2 -2.25 6.05 -10.69
N VAL A 3 -1.87 6.63 -9.54
CA VAL A 3 -0.49 6.51 -9.01
C VAL A 3 -0.06 5.07 -8.79
N TYR A 4 -0.91 4.25 -8.15
CA TYR A 4 -0.59 2.85 -7.91
C TYR A 4 -0.35 2.12 -9.24
N GLN A 5 -1.23 2.29 -10.22
CA GLN A 5 -1.11 1.68 -11.54
C GLN A 5 0.14 2.17 -12.29
N GLY A 6 0.45 3.47 -12.20
CA GLY A 6 1.63 4.06 -12.84
C GLY A 6 2.95 3.57 -12.27
N VAL A 7 3.04 3.41 -10.93
CA VAL A 7 4.27 2.95 -10.27
C VAL A 7 4.44 1.42 -10.36
N THR A 8 3.35 0.65 -10.28
CA THR A 8 3.42 -0.83 -10.25
C THR A 8 3.25 -1.49 -11.61
N GLY A 9 2.65 -0.81 -12.59
CA GLY A 9 2.21 -1.41 -13.85
C GLY A 9 0.99 -2.33 -13.74
N GLU A 10 0.42 -2.52 -12.54
CA GLU A 10 -0.71 -3.43 -12.32
C GLU A 10 -2.04 -2.77 -12.73
N GLN A 11 -2.46 -2.99 -13.97
CA GLN A 11 -3.66 -2.35 -14.52
C GLN A 11 -4.98 -2.86 -13.89
N GLN A 12 -4.98 -4.06 -13.30
CA GLN A 12 -6.19 -4.70 -12.78
C GLN A 12 -6.36 -4.55 -11.26
N ALA A 13 -5.67 -3.58 -10.64
CA ALA A 13 -5.85 -3.28 -9.21
C ALA A 13 -7.32 -2.91 -8.93
N LYS A 14 -7.95 -3.60 -7.97
CA LYS A 14 -9.33 -3.34 -7.54
C LYS A 14 -9.36 -2.89 -6.08
N PRO A 15 -10.23 -1.94 -5.71
CA PRO A 15 -10.47 -1.64 -4.31
C PRO A 15 -10.97 -2.89 -3.59
N PHE A 16 -10.57 -3.06 -2.33
CA PHE A 16 -11.02 -4.16 -1.50
C PHE A 16 -11.32 -3.69 -0.09
N VAL A 17 -12.20 -4.40 0.61
CA VAL A 17 -12.52 -4.14 2.01
C VAL A 17 -11.51 -4.91 2.87
N MET A 18 -10.81 -4.20 3.75
CA MET A 18 -9.87 -4.80 4.70
C MET A 18 -10.59 -5.20 6.00
N GLY A 19 -10.27 -6.37 6.54
CA GLY A 19 -10.75 -6.80 7.86
C GLY A 19 -10.02 -6.13 9.03
N GLY A 20 -8.75 -5.75 8.84
CA GLY A 20 -7.96 -5.02 9.83
C GLY A 20 -8.31 -3.53 9.88
N GLY A 21 -8.22 -2.93 11.08
CA GLY A 21 -8.47 -1.50 11.27
C GLY A 21 -7.30 -0.62 10.86
N THR A 22 -7.59 0.61 10.43
CA THR A 22 -6.63 1.70 10.24
C THR A 22 -7.23 3.02 10.75
N TYR A 23 -6.41 4.07 10.90
CA TYR A 23 -6.89 5.41 11.27
C TYR A 23 -7.88 6.00 10.26
N ALA A 24 -7.85 5.55 9.00
CA ALA A 24 -8.76 6.03 7.95
C ALA A 24 -10.24 5.89 8.32
N ARG A 25 -10.61 4.91 9.16
CA ARG A 25 -12.01 4.71 9.58
C ARG A 25 -12.61 5.88 10.38
N LYS A 26 -11.79 6.82 10.84
CA LYS A 26 -12.20 7.98 11.65
C LYS A 26 -12.44 9.24 10.81
N LEU A 27 -12.07 9.24 9.53
CA LEU A 27 -12.16 10.39 8.65
C LEU A 27 -13.07 10.05 7.46
N PRO A 28 -14.02 10.94 7.08
CA PRO A 28 -14.85 10.70 5.91
C PRO A 28 -13.98 10.66 4.64
N TYR A 29 -14.31 9.75 3.72
CA TYR A 29 -13.61 9.55 2.44
C TYR A 29 -12.13 9.12 2.54
N ALA A 30 -11.61 8.87 3.74
CA ALA A 30 -10.27 8.35 3.91
C ALA A 30 -10.18 6.86 3.59
N VAL A 31 -9.04 6.43 3.07
CA VAL A 31 -8.77 5.04 2.68
C VAL A 31 -7.47 4.55 3.31
N GLY A 32 -7.38 3.23 3.54
CA GLY A 32 -6.12 2.59 3.88
C GLY A 32 -5.40 2.12 2.62
N LEU A 33 -4.09 2.37 2.55
CA LEU A 33 -3.22 1.84 1.50
C LEU A 33 -2.17 0.93 2.15
N ALA A 34 -2.06 -0.30 1.68
CA ALA A 34 -1.02 -1.23 2.10
C ALA A 34 -0.56 -2.04 0.88
N LEU A 35 0.75 -2.16 0.68
CA LEU A 35 1.29 -3.14 -0.26
C LEU A 35 1.40 -4.49 0.45
N VAL A 36 0.55 -5.42 0.03
CA VAL A 36 0.68 -6.81 0.41
C VAL A 36 1.72 -7.44 -0.51
N CYS A 37 2.67 -8.16 0.07
CA CYS A 37 3.80 -8.77 -0.62
C CYS A 37 3.32 -9.65 -1.79
N ARG A 38 3.41 -9.13 -3.03
CA ARG A 38 3.12 -9.91 -4.25
C ARG A 38 4.37 -10.19 -5.07
N LEU A 39 5.38 -9.31 -5.02
CA LEU A 39 6.39 -9.28 -6.07
C LEU A 39 7.53 -10.29 -5.92
N MET A 40 7.92 -10.72 -4.73
CA MET A 40 8.97 -11.74 -4.60
C MET A 40 8.96 -12.35 -3.21
N CYS A 41 8.34 -13.51 -3.04
CA CYS A 41 8.68 -14.43 -1.95
C CYS A 41 8.28 -15.85 -2.35
N HIS A 42 9.15 -16.81 -2.07
CA HIS A 42 8.80 -18.23 -2.06
C HIS A 42 7.52 -18.42 -1.24
N ARG A 43 6.65 -19.37 -1.61
CA ARG A 43 5.31 -19.57 -1.01
C ARG A 43 5.27 -19.52 0.53
N LEU A 44 6.34 -19.92 1.20
CA LEU A 44 6.45 -19.91 2.67
C LEU A 44 6.50 -18.48 3.25
N THR A 45 7.31 -17.59 2.68
CA THR A 45 7.46 -16.21 3.17
C THR A 45 6.24 -15.33 2.87
N CYS A 46 5.43 -15.67 1.86
CA CYS A 46 4.17 -14.97 1.60
C CYS A 46 3.16 -15.16 2.74
N LEU A 47 3.08 -16.36 3.33
CA LEU A 47 2.20 -16.62 4.48
C LEU A 47 2.65 -15.81 5.70
N LEU A 48 3.96 -15.78 5.98
CA LEU A 48 4.55 -14.99 7.06
C LEU A 48 4.37 -13.48 6.86
N ALA A 49 4.54 -12.97 5.64
CA ALA A 49 4.36 -11.55 5.33
C ALA A 49 2.90 -11.05 5.45
N MET A 50 1.93 -11.97 5.53
CA MET A 50 0.52 -11.65 5.83
C MET A 50 0.23 -11.66 7.34
N VAL A 51 1.08 -12.28 8.16
CA VAL A 51 0.97 -12.28 9.61
C VAL A 51 1.53 -10.96 10.13
N LYS A 52 0.63 -10.00 10.35
CA LYS A 52 0.94 -8.83 11.16
C LYS A 52 0.94 -9.24 12.63
N PHE A 53 1.87 -8.71 13.42
CA PHE A 53 2.00 -8.96 14.85
C PHE A 53 2.46 -10.38 15.24
N GLY A 54 3.12 -11.10 14.32
CA GLY A 54 3.76 -12.38 14.61
C GLY A 54 5.24 -12.22 15.00
N PRO A 55 5.84 -13.22 15.67
CA PRO A 55 7.26 -13.18 16.05
C PRO A 55 8.20 -13.05 14.84
N ASP A 56 7.77 -13.57 13.70
CA ASP A 56 8.52 -13.59 12.44
C ASP A 56 7.93 -12.63 11.39
N GLU A 57 7.29 -11.53 11.84
CA GLU A 57 6.78 -10.50 10.94
C GLU A 57 7.92 -9.94 10.08
N VAL A 58 7.71 -9.95 8.76
CA VAL A 58 8.74 -9.57 7.79
C VAL A 58 8.13 -8.74 6.66
N GLN A 59 8.95 -7.85 6.11
CA GLN A 59 8.61 -7.07 4.92
C GLN A 59 9.71 -7.15 3.87
N SER A 60 9.31 -7.14 2.60
CA SER A 60 10.21 -7.15 1.46
C SER A 60 10.74 -5.75 1.17
N ILE A 61 12.08 -5.60 1.13
CA ILE A 61 12.77 -4.35 0.80
C ILE A 61 12.31 -3.75 -0.55
N PRO A 62 12.24 -4.50 -1.68
CA PRO A 62 11.77 -3.93 -2.94
C PRO A 62 10.30 -3.48 -2.88
N ASN A 63 9.45 -4.14 -2.07
CA ASN A 63 8.08 -3.69 -1.86
C ASN A 63 8.02 -2.41 -1.02
N LEU A 64 8.89 -2.29 -0.01
CA LEU A 64 9.02 -1.07 0.78
C LEU A 64 9.45 0.12 -0.08
N ILE A 65 10.44 -0.07 -0.97
CA ILE A 65 10.87 0.97 -1.91
C ILE A 65 9.73 1.32 -2.89
N THR A 66 9.00 0.33 -3.38
CA THR A 66 7.82 0.56 -4.24
C THR A 66 6.74 1.34 -3.51
N ALA A 67 6.46 0.99 -2.25
CA ALA A 67 5.52 1.72 -1.39
C ALA A 67 5.92 3.19 -1.24
N LEU A 68 7.19 3.44 -0.96
CA LEU A 68 7.71 4.79 -0.78
C LEU A 68 7.49 5.63 -2.05
N LYS A 69 7.77 5.06 -3.24
CA LYS A 69 7.51 5.73 -4.52
C LYS A 69 6.03 6.07 -4.70
N ILE A 70 5.12 5.13 -4.40
CA ILE A 70 3.68 5.35 -4.48
C ILE A 70 3.26 6.49 -3.53
N TYR A 71 3.75 6.49 -2.28
CA TYR A 71 3.41 7.53 -1.32
C TYR A 71 3.92 8.91 -1.76
N ILE A 72 5.16 9.02 -2.22
CA ILE A 72 5.73 10.28 -2.68
C ILE A 72 4.91 10.85 -3.84
N VAL A 73 4.67 10.05 -4.88
CA VAL A 73 3.92 10.51 -6.06
C VAL A 73 2.48 10.85 -5.69
N ALA A 74 1.83 10.05 -4.85
CA ALA A 74 0.46 10.33 -4.40
C ALA A 74 0.36 11.62 -3.59
N LEU A 75 1.33 11.91 -2.72
CA LEU A 75 1.34 13.16 -1.95
C LEU A 75 1.58 14.37 -2.85
N LEU A 76 2.49 14.26 -3.84
CA LEU A 76 2.72 15.33 -4.81
C LEU A 76 1.46 15.61 -5.63
N GLU A 77 0.81 14.58 -6.19
CA GLU A 77 -0.44 14.75 -6.94
C GLU A 77 -1.58 15.33 -6.07
N LEU A 78 -1.70 14.87 -4.82
CA LEU A 78 -2.69 15.42 -3.89
C LEU A 78 -2.42 16.89 -3.57
N ASN A 79 -1.16 17.29 -3.44
CA ASN A 79 -0.78 18.68 -3.20
C ASN A 79 -1.09 19.57 -4.41
N GLU A 80 -0.90 19.09 -5.64
CA GLU A 80 -1.30 19.84 -6.85
C GLU A 80 -2.82 19.97 -6.96
N LEU A 81 -3.58 18.95 -6.58
CA LEU A 81 -5.05 18.98 -6.61
C LEU A 81 -5.66 19.81 -5.47
N TYR A 82 -4.99 19.83 -4.31
CA TYR A 82 -5.44 20.52 -3.10
C TYR A 82 -4.26 21.29 -2.49
N PRO A 83 -3.84 22.40 -3.13
CA PRO A 83 -2.72 23.19 -2.64
C PRO A 83 -3.04 23.74 -1.25
N LEU A 84 -2.09 23.62 -0.34
CA LEU A 84 -2.12 24.37 0.90
C LEU A 84 -1.91 25.84 0.53
N GLY A 85 -2.96 26.64 0.69
CA GLY A 85 -2.91 28.09 0.46
C GLY A 85 -1.89 28.80 1.34
#